data_AF-A0A915MVI6-F1
#
_entry.id   AF-A0A915MVI6-F1
#
_cell.length_a   1.000
_cell.length_b   1.000
_cell.length_c   1.000
_cell.angle_alpha   90.00
_cell.angle_beta   90.00
_cell.angle_gamma   90.00
#
_symmetry.space_group_name_H-M   'P 1'
#
loop_
_entity.id
_entity.type
_entity.pdbx_description
1 polymer ?
#
loop_
_entity_poly.entity_id
_entity_poly.type
_entity_poly.pdbx_seq_one_letter_code
_entity_poly.pdbx_strand_id
1 'polypeptide(L)'
;DKNQDKPRDDSEDDHDRDQKIPWPVIEFPIMPEGCGEIIPEPDLSLVHSMIPLGSCTMKLNASYELIPLAKFAHIHTFVPTEQAKGYSKIFNDSEHWLCELTGYDKFSLQPNRCLCTVLQKRA
;
A
#
# COMPACT_ATOMS: atom_id res chain seq x y z
N ASP A 1 32.16 -23.19 -24.21
CA ASP A 1 32.25 -22.37 -25.43
C ASP A 1 30.83 -22.19 -25.96
N LYS A 2 30.38 -20.94 -25.98
CA LYS A 2 29.15 -20.38 -26.60
C LYS A 2 27.82 -21.10 -26.37
N ASN A 3 27.08 -20.66 -25.36
CA ASN A 3 25.64 -20.48 -25.57
C ASN A 3 25.36 -18.98 -25.38
N GLN A 4 25.15 -18.32 -26.51
CA GLN A 4 25.04 -16.87 -26.63
C GLN A 4 23.68 -16.44 -26.06
N ASP A 5 23.70 -15.63 -25.00
CA ASP A 5 22.59 -14.74 -24.68
C ASP A 5 22.35 -13.84 -25.88
N LYS A 6 21.31 -14.13 -26.64
CA LYS A 6 20.85 -13.28 -27.74
C LYS A 6 20.31 -12.00 -27.12
N PRO A 7 20.71 -10.80 -27.57
CA PRO A 7 20.06 -9.56 -27.17
C PRO A 7 18.58 -9.68 -27.52
N ARG A 8 17.69 -9.37 -26.58
CA ARG A 8 16.29 -9.12 -26.92
C ARG A 8 16.28 -7.86 -27.76
N ASP A 9 15.90 -8.01 -29.03
CA ASP A 9 15.61 -6.89 -29.90
C ASP A 9 14.40 -6.16 -29.33
N ASP A 10 14.64 -5.10 -28.55
CA ASP A 10 13.62 -4.19 -28.03
C ASP A 10 13.17 -3.21 -29.15
N SER A 11 12.78 -3.76 -30.30
CA SER A 11 12.10 -3.01 -31.36
C SER A 11 10.62 -3.41 -31.38
N GLU A 12 9.93 -3.12 -30.29
CA GLU A 12 8.46 -3.05 -30.25
C GLU A 12 8.05 -1.58 -30.32
N ASP A 13 7.72 -1.16 -31.54
CA ASP A 13 6.73 -0.14 -31.91
C ASP A 13 6.53 1.04 -30.94
N ASP A 14 7.45 2.01 -31.01
CA ASP A 14 7.30 3.38 -30.51
C ASP A 14 6.25 4.14 -31.37
N HIS A 15 4.97 3.78 -31.28
CA HIS A 15 3.86 4.47 -31.96
C HIS A 15 2.70 4.80 -31.01
N ASP A 16 2.98 5.27 -29.78
CA ASP A 16 1.93 5.95 -28.99
C ASP A 16 2.43 6.89 -27.86
N ARG A 17 3.62 7.50 -28.00
CA ARG A 17 4.12 8.48 -27.00
C ARG A 17 3.75 9.94 -27.27
N ASP A 18 3.03 10.22 -28.35
CA ASP A 18 2.64 11.59 -28.73
C ASP A 18 1.15 11.90 -28.56
N GLN A 19 0.36 11.01 -27.96
CA GLN A 19 -0.95 11.40 -27.46
C GLN A 19 -0.77 12.09 -26.09
N LYS A 20 -0.37 13.36 -26.14
CA LYS A 20 -0.47 14.29 -25.01
C LYS A 20 -1.94 14.38 -24.60
N ILE A 21 -2.36 13.47 -23.73
CA ILE A 21 -3.50 13.70 -22.87
C ILE A 21 -3.14 14.99 -22.12
N PRO A 22 -3.89 16.09 -22.27
CA PRO A 22 -3.60 17.30 -21.54
C PRO A 22 -3.94 17.03 -20.09
N TRP A 23 -2.95 16.54 -19.34
CA TRP A 23 -2.95 16.68 -17.90
C TRP A 23 -3.07 18.19 -17.65
N PRO A 24 -4.08 18.68 -16.93
CA PRO A 24 -4.12 20.08 -16.57
C PRO A 24 -2.81 20.36 -15.86
N VAL A 25 -1.97 21.22 -16.45
CA VAL A 25 -0.82 21.77 -15.74
C VAL A 25 -1.44 22.70 -14.72
N ILE A 26 -1.79 22.14 -13.57
CA ILE A 26 -2.11 22.94 -12.40
C ILE A 26 -0.76 23.54 -12.03
N GLU A 27 -0.51 24.79 -12.41
CA GLU A 27 0.52 25.57 -11.75
C GLU A 27 0.23 25.43 -10.26
N PHE A 28 1.13 24.78 -9.51
CA PHE A 28 0.98 24.62 -8.08
C PHE A 28 0.81 26.02 -7.49
N PRO A 29 -0.39 26.43 -7.08
CA PRO A 29 -0.50 27.62 -6.28
C PRO A 29 0.28 27.28 -5.02
N ILE A 30 1.13 28.21 -4.58
CA ILE A 30 1.58 28.31 -3.19
C ILE A 30 0.41 27.83 -2.34
N MET A 31 0.56 26.69 -1.62
CA MET A 31 -0.56 26.01 -0.95
C MET A 31 -1.43 27.08 -0.29
N PRO A 32 -2.63 27.38 -0.82
CA PRO A 32 -3.46 28.37 -0.18
C PRO A 32 -3.87 27.76 1.17
N GLU A 33 -4.10 28.60 2.16
CA GLU A 33 -4.64 28.28 3.49
C GLU A 33 -6.07 27.68 3.43
N GLY A 34 -6.39 26.92 2.38
CA GLY A 34 -7.71 26.54 1.94
C GLY A 34 -7.66 25.31 1.04
N CYS A 35 -7.27 24.16 1.61
CA CYS A 35 -7.57 22.85 1.03
C CYS A 35 -9.07 22.50 1.18
N GLY A 36 -9.96 23.49 1.04
CA GLY A 36 -11.37 23.45 1.44
C GLY A 36 -12.36 24.01 0.41
N GLU A 37 -11.93 24.36 -0.80
CA GLU A 37 -12.83 25.01 -1.79
C GLU A 37 -13.18 24.16 -3.01
N ILE A 38 -12.72 22.91 -3.10
CA ILE A 38 -13.35 21.89 -3.93
C ILE A 38 -13.86 20.80 -3.00
N ILE A 39 -14.87 21.15 -2.23
CA ILE A 39 -15.69 20.19 -1.49
C ILE A 39 -16.92 19.98 -2.36
N PRO A 40 -17.00 18.93 -3.22
CA PRO A 40 -18.31 18.31 -3.39
C PRO A 40 -18.79 17.99 -1.96
N GLU A 41 -19.99 18.44 -1.58
CA GLU A 41 -20.64 18.28 -0.25
C GLU A 41 -19.82 17.42 0.74
N PRO A 42 -19.34 17.98 1.88
CA PRO A 42 -18.29 17.34 2.67
C PRO A 42 -18.62 15.88 2.97
N ASP A 43 -17.78 14.98 2.44
CA ASP A 43 -17.93 13.55 2.66
C ASP A 43 -18.01 13.25 4.16
N LEU A 44 -19.07 12.54 4.56
CA LEU A 44 -19.22 12.15 5.96
C LEU A 44 -18.08 11.20 6.34
N SER A 45 -17.37 11.55 7.40
CA SER A 45 -16.20 10.80 7.87
C SER A 45 -16.19 10.70 9.40
N LEU A 46 -15.29 9.87 9.93
CA LEU A 46 -15.19 9.61 11.37
C LEU A 46 -14.84 10.84 12.22
N VAL A 47 -14.43 11.96 11.60
CA VAL A 47 -14.20 13.24 12.31
C VAL A 47 -15.51 13.97 12.62
N HIS A 48 -16.58 13.68 11.86
CA HIS A 48 -17.85 14.37 11.95
C HIS A 48 -18.86 13.64 12.85
N SER A 49 -18.96 12.31 12.73
CA SER A 49 -19.87 11.51 13.54
C SER A 49 -19.51 10.02 13.52
N MET A 50 -20.17 9.24 14.38
CA MET A 50 -20.12 7.78 14.33
C MET A 50 -20.80 7.26 13.07
N ILE A 51 -20.14 6.35 12.34
CA ILE A 51 -20.67 5.71 11.12
C ILE A 51 -20.88 4.20 11.40
N PRO A 52 -22.09 3.76 11.77
CA PRO A 52 -22.36 2.37 12.18
C PRO A 52 -22.66 1.46 10.97
N LEU A 53 -21.66 1.25 10.11
CA LEU A 53 -21.78 0.29 9.01
C LEU A 53 -21.46 -1.13 9.51
N GLY A 54 -22.46 -2.02 9.46
CA GLY A 54 -22.27 -3.45 9.75
C GLY A 54 -21.17 -4.05 8.85
N SER A 55 -20.33 -4.91 9.42
CA SER A 55 -19.20 -5.57 8.75
C SER A 55 -18.01 -4.68 8.30
N CYS A 56 -18.15 -3.35 8.29
CA CYS A 56 -17.07 -2.44 7.85
C CYS A 56 -16.06 -2.07 8.95
N THR A 57 -16.39 -2.33 10.22
CA THR A 57 -15.50 -2.08 11.37
C THR A 57 -14.88 -0.66 11.36
N MET A 58 -15.72 0.36 11.24
CA MET A 58 -15.31 1.77 11.26
C MET A 58 -14.88 2.21 12.67
N LYS A 59 -13.64 1.85 13.05
CA LYS A 59 -13.01 2.12 14.34
C LYS A 59 -12.05 3.33 14.26
N LEU A 60 -11.55 3.76 15.42
CA LEU A 60 -10.56 4.82 15.51
C LEU A 60 -9.27 4.42 14.80
N ASN A 61 -8.81 5.26 13.87
CA ASN A 61 -7.46 5.21 13.32
C ASN A 61 -6.59 6.19 14.13
N ALA A 62 -5.84 5.70 15.12
CA ALA A 62 -5.10 6.55 16.04
C ALA A 62 -3.93 7.27 15.35
N SER A 63 -3.78 8.58 15.57
CA SER A 63 -2.72 9.37 14.91
C SER A 63 -1.31 8.83 15.20
N TYR A 64 -1.09 8.29 16.40
CA TYR A 64 0.19 7.69 16.79
C TYR A 64 0.59 6.50 15.89
N GLU A 65 -0.37 5.71 15.42
CA GLU A 65 -0.13 4.58 14.51
C GLU A 65 0.22 5.05 13.08
N LEU A 66 -0.25 6.24 12.70
CA LEU A 66 -0.10 6.77 11.34
C LEU A 66 1.18 7.62 11.16
N ILE A 67 1.60 8.37 12.18
CA ILE A 67 2.83 9.20 12.15
C ILE A 67 4.08 8.46 11.62
N PRO A 68 4.38 7.21 12.04
CA PRO A 68 5.59 6.54 11.59
C PRO A 68 5.55 6.06 10.13
N LEU A 69 4.38 6.00 9.47
CA LEU A 69 4.25 5.42 8.13
C LEU A 69 5.06 6.14 7.05
N ALA A 70 5.24 7.46 7.17
CA ALA A 70 6.08 8.23 6.25
C ALA A 70 7.53 7.71 6.18
N LYS A 71 8.05 7.17 7.30
CA LYS A 71 9.40 6.61 7.37
C LYS A 71 9.53 5.29 6.59
N PHE A 72 8.42 4.61 6.35
CA PHE A 72 8.34 3.35 5.60
C PHE A 72 7.95 3.56 4.12
N ALA A 73 7.74 4.79 3.66
CA ALA A 73 7.25 5.05 2.30
C ALA A 73 8.36 5.05 1.22
N HIS A 74 9.63 5.11 1.61
CA HIS A 74 10.74 5.41 0.69
C HIS A 74 11.60 4.20 0.31
N ILE A 75 11.12 2.98 0.50
CA ILE A 75 11.86 1.75 0.17
C ILE A 75 11.23 1.07 -1.05
N HIS A 76 12.05 0.76 -2.05
CA HIS A 76 11.63 0.05 -3.24
C HIS A 76 11.40 -1.45 -2.96
N THR A 77 10.38 -2.06 -3.56
CA THR A 77 10.01 -3.46 -3.29
C THR A 77 11.14 -4.46 -3.58
N PHE A 78 12.05 -4.12 -4.50
CA PHE A 78 13.17 -4.98 -4.90
C PHE A 78 14.52 -4.58 -4.26
N VAL A 79 14.53 -3.89 -3.10
CA VAL A 79 15.79 -3.65 -2.39
C VAL A 79 16.43 -4.95 -1.88
N PRO A 80 17.76 -5.01 -1.73
CA PRO A 80 18.42 -6.11 -1.04
C PRO A 80 17.86 -6.33 0.37
N THR A 81 17.76 -7.59 0.80
CA THR A 81 17.20 -7.99 2.10
C THR A 81 17.88 -7.31 3.29
N GLU A 82 19.14 -6.91 3.15
CA GLU A 82 19.87 -6.15 4.16
C GLU A 82 19.23 -4.79 4.49
N GLN A 83 18.66 -4.11 3.50
CA GLN A 83 18.01 -2.81 3.66
C GLN A 83 16.56 -2.95 4.18
N ALA A 84 15.95 -4.12 4.02
CA ALA A 84 14.59 -4.42 4.45
C ALA A 84 14.48 -5.18 5.79
N LYS A 85 15.59 -5.34 6.55
CA LYS A 85 15.62 -6.05 7.85
C LYS A 85 14.53 -5.59 8.82
N GLY A 86 14.20 -4.28 8.82
CA GLY A 86 13.12 -3.72 9.62
C GLY A 86 11.73 -4.27 9.26
N TYR A 87 11.43 -4.40 7.97
CA TYR A 87 10.16 -5.00 7.52
C TYR A 87 10.07 -6.48 7.86
N SER A 88 11.16 -7.23 7.73
CA SER A 88 11.17 -8.66 8.09
C SER A 88 10.77 -8.88 9.54
N LYS A 89 11.22 -8.01 10.46
CA LYS A 89 10.79 -8.06 11.86
C LYS A 89 9.30 -7.79 12.02
N ILE A 90 8.78 -6.73 11.38
CA ILE A 90 7.36 -6.36 11.45
C ILE A 90 6.47 -7.48 10.92
N PHE A 91 6.86 -8.15 9.83
CA PHE A 91 6.10 -9.26 9.26
C PHE A 91 6.05 -10.47 10.20
N ASN A 92 7.19 -10.84 10.80
CA ASN A 92 7.26 -11.94 11.76
C ASN A 92 6.43 -11.65 13.02
N ASP A 93 6.54 -10.43 13.57
CA ASP A 93 5.78 -10.03 14.76
C ASP A 93 4.28 -10.04 14.47
N SER A 94 3.87 -9.53 13.29
CA SER A 94 2.47 -9.51 12.86
C SER A 94 1.91 -10.91 12.62
N GLU A 95 2.67 -11.79 11.97
CA GLU A 95 2.29 -13.20 11.78
C GLU A 95 2.12 -13.90 13.15
N HIS A 96 3.06 -13.70 14.07
CA HIS A 96 2.99 -14.29 15.41
C HIS A 96 1.72 -13.86 16.15
N TRP A 97 1.43 -12.55 16.20
CA TRP A 97 0.22 -12.05 16.86
C TRP A 97 -1.07 -12.56 16.20
N LEU A 98 -1.11 -12.65 14.88
CA LEU A 98 -2.27 -13.20 14.17
C LEU A 98 -2.45 -14.70 14.48
N CYS A 99 -1.37 -15.49 14.47
CA CYS A 99 -1.41 -16.90 14.85
C CYS A 99 -1.89 -17.09 16.31
N GLU A 100 -1.42 -16.25 17.23
CA GLU A 100 -1.82 -16.28 18.64
C GLU A 100 -3.31 -15.94 18.82
N LEU A 101 -3.81 -14.94 18.09
CA LEU A 101 -5.22 -14.50 18.17
C LEU A 101 -6.20 -15.49 17.54
N THR A 102 -5.83 -16.14 16.44
CA THR A 102 -6.75 -17.02 15.69
C THR A 102 -6.53 -18.51 15.91
N GLY A 103 -5.41 -18.91 16.53
CA GLY A 103 -5.04 -20.31 16.74
C GLY A 103 -4.58 -21.06 15.47
N TYR A 104 -4.21 -20.34 14.40
CA TYR A 104 -3.60 -20.96 13.21
C TYR A 104 -2.09 -21.12 13.37
N ASP A 105 -1.48 -21.95 12.52
CA ASP A 105 -0.03 -22.17 12.58
C ASP A 105 0.76 -21.09 11.84
N LYS A 106 0.25 -20.64 10.67
CA LYS A 106 0.94 -19.69 9.77
C LYS A 106 -0.02 -18.85 8.93
N PHE A 107 0.41 -17.63 8.60
CA PHE A 107 -0.31 -16.69 7.73
C PHE A 107 0.55 -16.17 6.57
N SER A 108 -0.06 -15.94 5.41
CA SER A 108 0.56 -15.17 4.32
C SER A 108 0.06 -13.72 4.32
N LEU A 109 1.01 -12.77 4.33
CA LEU A 109 0.76 -11.33 4.23
C LEU A 109 0.81 -10.78 2.78
N GLN A 110 0.96 -11.65 1.78
CA GLN A 110 0.99 -11.25 0.36
C GLN A 110 -0.36 -10.69 -0.16
N PRO A 111 -1.53 -11.19 0.26
CA PRO A 111 -2.81 -10.65 -0.19
C PRO A 111 -3.03 -9.21 0.33
N ASN A 112 -3.32 -8.29 -0.58
CA ASN A 112 -3.51 -6.86 -0.29
C ASN A 112 -4.97 -6.47 0.05
N ARG A 113 -5.87 -7.46 0.18
CA ARG A 113 -7.28 -7.34 0.62
C ARG A 113 -7.70 -8.61 1.38
N CYS A 114 -8.91 -8.61 1.97
CA CYS A 114 -9.46 -9.61 2.91
C CYS A 114 -9.33 -11.12 2.58
N LEU A 115 -8.83 -11.51 1.42
CA LEU A 115 -8.47 -12.90 1.12
C LEU A 115 -7.12 -13.24 1.77
N CYS A 116 -7.09 -13.46 3.08
CA CYS A 116 -5.90 -14.04 3.73
C CYS A 116 -5.75 -15.52 3.32
N THR A 117 -4.55 -15.93 2.92
CA THR A 117 -4.25 -17.35 2.70
C THR A 117 -3.73 -17.92 4.02
N VAL A 118 -4.57 -18.68 4.74
CA VAL A 118 -4.13 -19.47 5.89
C VAL A 118 -3.30 -20.63 5.35
N LEU A 119 -2.02 -20.69 5.75
CA LEU A 119 -1.10 -21.69 5.19
C LEU A 119 -1.22 -23.04 5.90
N GLN A 120 -1.64 -23.08 7.17
CA GLN A 120 -1.87 -24.34 7.89
C GLN A 120 -2.77 -24.15 9.12
N LYS A 121 -3.75 -25.07 9.29
CA LYS A 121 -4.62 -25.15 10.48
C LYS A 121 -3.97 -26.07 11.51
N ARG A 122 -3.87 -25.58 12.75
CA ARG A 122 -3.40 -26.36 13.90
C ARG A 122 -4.37 -27.53 14.13
N ALA A 123 -3.86 -28.75 14.06
CA ALA A 123 -4.63 -29.98 14.30
C ALA A 123 -4.96 -30.17 15.78
#